data_AF-J9F5A5-F1
#
_entry.id   AF-J9F5A5-F1
#
_cell.length_a   1.000
_cell.length_b   1.000
_cell.length_c   1.000
_cell.angle_alpha   90.00
_cell.angle_beta   90.00
_cell.angle_gamma   90.00
#
_symmetry.space_group_name_H-M   'P 1'
#
loop_
_entity.id
_entity.type
_entity.pdbx_description
1 polymer ?
#
loop_
_entity_poly.entity_id
_entity_poly.type
_entity_poly.pdbx_seq_one_letter_code
_entity_poly.pdbx_strand_id
1 'polypeptide(L)'
;SKEGTYYVLYKFLYGYADNELNSKDDSAIDIGWAINSKGQQVNLPGVDFIKIYTGVNQENGWLGECSTEISGVEDLHVLKVEIDTRK
;
A
#
# COMPACT_ATOMS: atom_id res chain seq x y z
N SER A 1 -28.65 -17.34 18.25
CA SER A 1 -28.12 -16.18 17.52
C SER A 1 -26.70 -16.54 17.11
N LYS A 2 -26.35 -16.46 15.81
CA LYS A 2 -24.92 -16.52 15.44
C LYS A 2 -24.36 -15.13 15.72
N GLU A 3 -23.61 -14.99 16.80
CA GLU A 3 -22.75 -13.82 17.00
C GLU A 3 -21.73 -13.85 15.86
N GLY A 4 -21.86 -12.94 14.90
CA GLY A 4 -20.94 -12.86 13.77
C GLY A 4 -19.60 -12.36 14.26
N THR A 5 -18.55 -13.17 14.13
CA THR A 5 -17.18 -12.73 14.43
C THR A 5 -16.80 -11.60 13.47
N TYR A 6 -16.49 -10.43 14.03
CA TYR A 6 -16.01 -9.26 13.29
C TYR A 6 -14.50 -9.38 13.09
N TYR A 7 -14.04 -9.31 11.84
CA TYR A 7 -12.63 -9.36 11.49
C TYR A 7 -12.15 -7.97 11.12
N VAL A 8 -10.99 -7.59 11.66
CA VAL A 8 -10.33 -6.31 11.41
C VAL A 8 -9.06 -6.57 10.60
N LEU A 9 -8.96 -5.94 9.44
CA LEU A 9 -7.69 -5.82 8.71
C LEU A 9 -6.92 -4.64 9.28
N TYR A 10 -5.79 -4.92 9.93
CA TYR A 10 -4.85 -3.88 10.34
C TYR A 10 -3.91 -3.54 9.19
N LYS A 11 -3.45 -2.29 9.16
CA LYS A 11 -2.46 -1.85 8.17
C LYS A 11 -1.22 -2.74 8.16
N PHE A 12 -0.77 -3.09 6.97
CA PHE A 12 0.52 -3.70 6.73
C PHE A 12 1.64 -2.69 6.99
N LEU A 13 2.88 -3.19 7.03
CA LEU A 13 4.03 -2.35 7.33
C LEU A 13 4.24 -1.27 6.26
N TYR A 14 4.28 -1.61 4.98
CA TYR A 14 4.39 -0.69 3.83
C TYR A 14 4.08 -1.41 2.51
N GLY A 15 3.92 -0.65 1.42
CA GLY A 15 3.90 -1.19 0.04
C GLY A 15 2.56 -1.77 -0.44
N TYR A 16 1.49 -1.64 0.34
CA TYR A 16 0.14 -2.03 -0.05
C TYR A 16 -0.67 -0.77 -0.43
N ALA A 17 -1.45 -0.86 -1.50
CA ALA A 17 -2.44 0.16 -1.82
C ALA A 17 -3.53 0.17 -0.75
N ASP A 18 -4.13 1.34 -0.48
CA ASP A 18 -5.19 1.50 0.52
C ASP A 18 -4.80 1.07 1.94
N ASN A 19 -3.52 1.20 2.27
CA ASN A 19 -2.98 0.78 3.57
C ASN A 19 -3.11 1.86 4.67
N GLU A 20 -3.40 3.11 4.26
CA GLU A 20 -3.57 4.27 5.13
C GLU A 20 -4.42 5.33 4.41
N LEU A 21 -5.00 6.26 5.17
CA LEU A 21 -5.79 7.37 4.62
C LEU A 21 -4.98 8.19 3.59
N ASN A 22 -5.62 8.56 2.47
CA ASN A 22 -5.02 9.37 1.38
C ASN A 22 -4.34 10.67 1.84
N SER A 23 -4.71 11.21 3.01
CA SER A 23 -4.15 12.44 3.56
C SER A 23 -2.92 12.22 4.45
N LYS A 24 -2.34 11.01 4.47
CA LYS A 24 -1.24 10.64 5.34
C LYS A 24 -0.05 10.19 4.48
N ASP A 25 1.14 10.63 4.87
CA ASP A 25 2.40 10.26 4.18
C ASP A 25 2.60 8.74 4.11
N ASP A 26 2.10 8.02 5.12
CA ASP A 26 2.10 6.55 5.20
C ASP A 26 1.30 5.85 4.07
N SER A 27 0.47 6.58 3.30
CA SER A 27 -0.19 6.03 2.10
C SER A 27 0.70 6.04 0.86
N ALA A 28 1.87 6.69 0.93
CA ALA A 28 2.82 6.75 -0.17
C ALA A 28 3.65 5.47 -0.30
N ILE A 29 4.18 5.25 -1.50
CA ILE A 29 5.14 4.18 -1.79
C ILE A 29 6.48 4.82 -2.14
N ASP A 30 7.55 4.38 -1.48
CA ASP A 30 8.91 4.81 -1.81
C ASP A 30 9.57 3.78 -2.73
N ILE A 31 9.95 4.21 -3.93
CA ILE A 31 10.63 3.37 -4.93
C ILE A 31 12.05 2.98 -4.48
N GLY A 32 12.62 3.68 -3.49
CA GLY A 32 13.86 3.33 -2.81
C GLY A 32 13.75 2.04 -1.98
N TRP A 33 12.54 1.53 -1.72
CA TRP A 33 12.35 0.19 -1.14
C TRP A 33 12.68 -0.95 -2.13
N ALA A 34 12.94 -0.64 -3.40
CA ALA A 34 13.28 -1.64 -4.40
C ALA A 34 14.53 -2.44 -3.99
N ILE A 35 14.42 -3.77 -4.13
CA ILE A 35 15.50 -4.72 -3.91
C ILE A 35 15.70 -5.59 -5.14
N ASN A 36 16.93 -6.05 -5.37
CA ASN A 36 17.21 -7.07 -6.36
C ASN A 36 16.88 -8.49 -5.84
N SER A 37 17.04 -9.50 -6.69
CA SER A 37 16.80 -10.91 -6.34
C SER A 37 17.69 -11.47 -5.22
N LYS A 38 18.74 -10.76 -4.82
CA LYS A 38 19.62 -11.10 -3.70
C LYS A 38 19.22 -10.39 -2.39
N GLY A 39 18.13 -9.63 -2.39
CA GLY A 39 17.67 -8.86 -1.25
C GLY A 39 18.48 -7.58 -1.00
N GLN A 40 19.23 -7.09 -1.99
CA GLN A 40 20.03 -5.87 -1.85
C GLN A 40 19.25 -4.68 -2.38
N GLN A 41 19.30 -3.55 -1.68
CA GLN A 41 18.72 -2.29 -2.15
C GLN A 41 19.27 -1.90 -3.52
N VAL A 42 18.39 -1.39 -4.37
CA VAL A 42 18.75 -0.85 -5.69
C VAL A 42 18.19 0.55 -5.85
N ASN A 43 18.97 1.41 -6.47
CA ASN A 43 18.53 2.76 -6.82
C ASN A 43 17.84 2.72 -8.19
N LEU A 44 16.54 2.99 -8.21
CA LEU A 44 15.77 3.15 -9.45
C LEU A 44 15.73 4.64 -9.82
N PRO A 45 16.01 5.02 -11.08
CA PRO A 45 15.96 6.42 -11.50
C PRO A 45 14.53 6.98 -11.58
N GLY A 46 13.52 6.11 -11.58
CA GLY A 46 12.11 6.47 -11.70
C GLY A 46 11.25 5.24 -12.03
N VAL A 47 9.96 5.47 -12.29
CA VAL A 47 8.98 4.44 -12.66
C VAL A 47 8.20 4.89 -13.89
N ASP A 48 8.26 4.13 -14.98
CA ASP A 48 7.52 4.43 -16.21
C ASP A 48 6.09 3.91 -16.19
N PHE A 49 5.83 2.85 -15.42
CA PHE A 49 4.53 2.19 -15.36
C PHE A 49 4.27 1.61 -13.97
N ILE A 50 3.09 1.92 -13.42
CA ILE A 50 2.62 1.40 -12.15
C ILE A 50 1.47 0.43 -12.44
N LYS A 51 1.66 -0.82 -12.02
CA LYS A 51 0.63 -1.86 -12.09
C LYS A 51 0.17 -2.19 -10.68
N ILE A 52 -1.08 -1.88 -10.38
CA ILE A 52 -1.65 -2.21 -9.07
C ILE A 52 -2.45 -3.49 -9.21
N TYR A 53 -2.04 -4.50 -8.45
CA TYR A 53 -2.78 -5.75 -8.28
C TYR A 53 -3.14 -5.89 -6.81
N THR A 54 -4.42 -6.07 -6.55
CA THR A 54 -4.94 -6.24 -5.20
C THR A 54 -5.33 -7.71 -5.00
N GLY A 55 -5.05 -8.21 -3.81
CA GLY A 55 -5.33 -9.58 -3.42
C GLY A 55 -4.89 -9.81 -1.99
N VAL A 56 -5.86 -9.98 -1.09
CA VAL A 56 -5.61 -10.25 0.32
C VAL A 56 -6.18 -11.62 0.64
N ASN A 57 -5.35 -12.48 1.25
CA ASN A 57 -5.80 -13.77 1.76
C ASN A 57 -6.20 -13.60 3.23
N GLN A 58 -7.45 -13.23 3.47
CA GLN A 58 -8.00 -12.93 4.80
C GLN A 58 -9.36 -13.59 5.01
N GLU A 59 -9.67 -13.93 6.27
CA GLU A 59 -11.02 -14.26 6.70
C GLU A 59 -11.83 -12.97 6.96
N ASN A 60 -12.92 -12.77 6.23
CA ASN A 60 -13.74 -11.54 6.31
C ASN A 60 -15.00 -11.70 7.17
N GLY A 61 -15.03 -12.74 8.01
CA GLY A 61 -16.16 -13.04 8.89
C GLY A 61 -17.50 -13.10 8.17
N TRP A 62 -18.53 -12.63 8.87
CA TRP A 62 -19.91 -12.67 8.36
C TRP A 62 -20.16 -11.72 7.18
N LEU A 63 -19.55 -10.54 7.18
CA LEU A 63 -19.72 -9.56 6.09
C LEU A 63 -19.13 -10.08 4.78
N GLY A 64 -18.05 -10.87 4.87
CA GLY A 64 -17.47 -11.59 3.73
C GLY A 64 -16.72 -10.70 2.73
N GLU A 65 -16.73 -9.37 2.92
CA GLU A 65 -16.09 -8.42 2.02
C GLU A 65 -14.88 -7.73 2.63
N CYS A 66 -13.89 -7.46 1.78
CA CYS A 66 -12.76 -6.58 2.01
C CYS A 66 -12.44 -6.01 0.63
N SER A 67 -12.70 -4.72 0.46
CA SER A 67 -12.36 -3.99 -0.75
C SER A 67 -10.97 -3.37 -0.63
N THR A 68 -10.43 -2.98 -1.77
CA THR A 68 -9.26 -2.10 -1.85
C THR A 68 -9.66 -0.95 -2.75
N GLU A 69 -9.54 0.26 -2.24
CA GLU A 69 -10.03 1.47 -2.89
C GLU A 69 -8.86 2.31 -3.40
N ILE A 70 -8.90 2.65 -4.69
CA ILE A 70 -7.84 3.45 -5.33
C ILE A 70 -8.51 4.53 -6.18
N SER A 71 -8.22 5.79 -5.86
CA SER A 71 -8.73 6.94 -6.62
C SER A 71 -7.77 7.43 -7.71
N GLY A 72 -6.47 7.19 -7.53
CA GLY A 72 -5.43 7.60 -8.47
C GLY A 72 -4.04 7.33 -7.92
N VAL A 73 -3.03 7.71 -8.71
CA VAL A 73 -1.62 7.71 -8.30
C VAL A 73 -1.00 9.04 -8.72
N GLU A 74 -0.21 9.62 -7.84
CA GLU A 74 0.47 10.90 -8.05
C GLU A 74 1.97 10.73 -7.84
N ASP A 75 2.79 11.33 -8.70
CA ASP A 75 4.24 11.40 -8.51
C ASP A 75 4.59 12.64 -7.68
N LEU A 76 4.99 12.43 -6.43
CA LEU A 76 5.32 13.51 -5.50
C LEU A 76 6.51 14.36 -5.97
N HIS A 77 7.44 13.82 -6.77
CA HIS A 77 8.55 14.60 -7.33
C HIS A 77 8.06 15.63 -8.34
N VAL A 78 7.06 15.28 -9.15
CA VAL A 78 6.42 16.20 -10.11
C VAL A 78 5.63 17.27 -9.36
N LEU A 79 4.97 16.88 -8.27
CA LEU A 79 4.22 17.80 -7.40
C LEU A 79 5.11 18.64 -6.49
N LYS A 80 6.42 18.34 -6.41
CA LYS A 80 7.40 18.99 -5.51
C LYS A 80 7.01 18.88 -4.04
N VAL A 81 6.48 17.73 -3.66
CA VAL A 81 6.13 17.39 -2.28
C VAL A 81 7.22 16.46 -1.74
N GLU A 82 7.79 16.82 -0.59
CA GLU A 82 8.73 15.97 0.13
C GLU A 82 8.08 15.49 1.43
N ILE A 83 8.16 14.18 1.67
CA ILE A 83 7.67 13.50 2.87
C ILE A 83 8.76 12.54 3.35
N ASP A 84 8.76 12.22 4.65
CA ASP A 84 9.73 11.28 5.20
C ASP A 84 9.45 9.85 4.73
N THR A 85 10.49 9.15 4.28
CA THR A 85 10.40 7.71 4.01
C THR A 85 10.07 6.97 5.30
N ARG A 86 9.02 6.14 5.24
CA ARG A 86 8.67 5.21 6.32
C ARG A 86 9.83 4.25 6.60
N LYS A 87 10.23 4.16 7.88
CA LYS A 87 11.34 3.33 8.37
C LYS A 87 10.90 1.91 8.71
#